data_AF-A0A7Z9IB27-F1
#
_entry.id   AF-A0A7Z9IB27-F1
#
_cell.length_a   1.000
_cell.length_b   1.000
_cell.length_c   1.000
_cell.angle_alpha   90.00
_cell.angle_beta   90.00
_cell.angle_gamma   90.00
#
_symmetry.space_group_name_H-M   'P 1'
#
loop_
_entity.id
_entity.type
_entity.pdbx_description
1 polymer ?
#
loop_
_entity_poly.entity_id
_entity_poly.type
_entity_poly.pdbx_seq_one_letter_code
_entity_poly.pdbx_strand_id
1 'polypeptide(L)'
;PAPSVEVDHQRIRNAVEKSLLLLQRASAGSAEKRPCFTCHSQAHPVLAITAARDQGFKIDKANLRRQLDHTAAFLGRGKENYVAGKGQGGRIDTAGYALWTLQAGKHKPDAVTAAVAEYMLQTDVDSGHWSHSSDRPPTEASDFTATYVALRGLAAFGTAEQKTRITERQEAVLQWLLKSKTVDTEDRVFQLRALSIAQAETQTQQTFANKLIAAQRKDGGWAQKDDMMSDAYATGTVLTCLAQTGHLVPASPGYQRGLQFLLQSQKPDGSWLVESRSKPFQKYFETGFPHGVNQFVSTSATAWATIALIESLAKPDPRQSSDAK
;
A
#
# COMPACT_ATOMS: atom_id res chain seq x y z
N PRO A 1 2.45 22.50 24.07
CA PRO A 1 2.00 22.24 22.68
C PRO A 1 0.67 22.96 22.42
N ALA A 2 0.58 23.79 21.38
CA ALA A 2 -0.70 24.35 20.97
C ALA A 2 -1.70 23.22 20.67
N PRO A 3 -2.98 23.36 20.99
CA PRO A 3 -3.98 22.35 20.60
C PRO A 3 -3.91 22.19 19.08
N SER A 4 -3.66 20.97 18.62
CA SER A 4 -3.72 20.66 17.20
C SER A 4 -5.14 20.92 16.73
N VAL A 5 -5.33 21.96 15.92
CA VAL A 5 -6.62 22.23 15.30
C VAL A 5 -6.93 21.06 14.37
N GLU A 6 -8.06 20.40 14.62
CA GLU A 6 -8.57 19.35 13.76
C GLU A 6 -8.75 19.92 12.35
N VAL A 7 -8.24 19.16 11.38
CA VAL A 7 -8.32 19.56 9.98
C VAL A 7 -9.77 19.48 9.52
N ASP A 8 -10.23 20.55 8.88
CA ASP A 8 -11.56 20.62 8.27
C ASP A 8 -11.82 19.46 7.29
N HIS A 9 -12.90 18.71 7.53
CA HIS A 9 -13.32 17.58 6.70
C HIS A 9 -13.64 17.99 5.26
N GLN A 10 -14.16 19.20 5.01
CA GLN A 10 -14.42 19.63 3.64
C GLN A 10 -13.12 19.85 2.87
N ARG A 11 -12.11 20.45 3.51
CA ARG A 11 -10.75 20.55 2.96
C ARG A 11 -10.16 19.17 2.63
N ILE A 12 -10.34 18.18 3.50
CA ILE A 12 -9.89 16.80 3.26
C ILE A 12 -10.61 16.21 2.04
N ARG A 13 -11.94 16.30 1.97
CA ARG A 13 -12.72 15.79 0.83
C ARG A 13 -12.29 16.41 -0.49
N ASN A 14 -12.13 17.73 -0.53
CA ASN A 14 -11.66 18.44 -1.73
C ASN A 14 -10.25 17.97 -2.16
N ALA A 15 -9.35 17.72 -1.21
CA ALA A 15 -8.01 17.21 -1.51
C ALA A 15 -8.04 15.79 -2.09
N VAL A 16 -8.89 14.92 -1.54
CA VAL A 16 -9.10 13.55 -2.02
C VAL A 16 -9.71 13.52 -3.42
N GLU A 17 -10.70 14.37 -3.71
CA GLU A 17 -11.33 14.42 -5.04
C GLU A 17 -10.33 14.81 -6.13
N LYS A 18 -9.45 15.78 -5.88
CA LYS A 18 -8.40 16.17 -6.83
C LYS A 18 -7.40 15.04 -7.08
N SER A 19 -6.93 14.38 -6.02
CA SER A 19 -5.95 13.31 -6.16
C SER A 19 -6.55 12.07 -6.87
N LEU A 20 -7.82 11.74 -6.61
CA LEU A 20 -8.51 10.62 -7.27
C LEU A 20 -8.57 10.78 -8.78
N LEU A 21 -8.77 12.01 -9.30
CA LEU A 21 -8.75 12.26 -10.74
C LEU A 21 -7.41 11.84 -11.36
N LEU A 22 -6.30 12.16 -10.71
CA LEU A 22 -4.95 11.81 -11.18
C LEU A 22 -4.67 10.31 -11.04
N LEU A 23 -5.07 9.67 -9.93
CA LEU A 23 -4.86 8.25 -9.70
C LEU A 23 -5.66 7.37 -10.70
N GLN A 24 -6.86 7.79 -11.06
CA GLN A 24 -7.67 7.12 -12.09
C GLN A 24 -7.02 7.26 -13.47
N ARG A 25 -6.47 8.44 -13.79
CA ARG A 25 -5.73 8.65 -15.05
C ARG A 25 -4.46 7.81 -15.13
N ALA A 26 -3.66 7.79 -14.06
CA ALA A 26 -2.42 7.03 -13.99
C ALA A 26 -2.65 5.52 -14.17
N SER A 27 -3.66 4.97 -13.49
CA SER A 27 -4.01 3.56 -13.61
C SER A 27 -4.52 3.20 -15.00
N ALA A 28 -5.37 4.03 -15.60
CA ALA A 28 -5.81 3.84 -16.99
C ALA A 28 -4.63 3.88 -17.97
N GLY A 29 -3.81 4.93 -17.94
CA GLY A 29 -2.68 5.08 -18.85
C GLY A 29 -1.60 4.02 -18.67
N SER A 30 -1.35 3.55 -17.44
CA SER A 30 -0.43 2.43 -17.22
C SER A 30 -0.89 1.15 -17.92
N ALA A 31 -2.17 0.79 -17.79
CA ALA A 31 -2.73 -0.41 -18.41
C ALA A 31 -2.74 -0.35 -19.94
N GLU A 32 -2.84 0.85 -20.54
CA GLU A 32 -2.73 1.05 -21.99
C GLU A 32 -1.29 0.87 -22.50
N LYS A 33 -0.29 1.32 -21.73
CA LYS A 33 1.12 1.33 -22.17
C LYS A 33 1.88 0.06 -21.85
N ARG A 34 1.37 -0.77 -20.93
CA ARG A 34 2.06 -1.98 -20.47
C ARG A 34 1.06 -3.14 -20.31
N PRO A 35 1.38 -4.33 -20.86
CA PRO A 35 0.58 -5.53 -20.62
C PRO A 35 0.85 -6.16 -19.24
N CYS A 36 1.81 -5.63 -18.47
CA CYS A 36 2.21 -6.12 -17.17
C CYS A 36 1.57 -5.31 -16.04
N PHE A 37 1.26 -6.00 -14.94
CA PHE A 37 0.88 -5.38 -13.69
C PHE A 37 2.01 -4.50 -13.12
N THR A 38 1.67 -3.39 -12.45
CA THR A 38 2.65 -2.54 -11.77
C THR A 38 2.21 -2.18 -10.34
N CYS A 39 3.12 -2.32 -9.37
CA CYS A 39 2.81 -1.98 -7.98
C CYS A 39 2.55 -0.46 -7.83
N HIS A 40 3.36 0.37 -8.49
CA HIS A 40 3.41 1.82 -8.30
C HIS A 40 2.40 2.63 -9.16
N SER A 41 1.91 2.09 -10.28
CA SER A 41 0.93 2.76 -11.16
C SER A 41 -0.40 2.02 -11.28
N GLN A 42 -0.53 0.82 -10.71
CA GLN A 42 -1.78 0.07 -10.70
C GLN A 42 -2.19 -0.33 -9.27
N ALA A 43 -1.33 -1.00 -8.50
CA ALA A 43 -1.71 -1.45 -7.16
C ALA A 43 -2.08 -0.28 -6.23
N HIS A 44 -1.14 0.63 -5.96
CA HIS A 44 -1.39 1.75 -5.05
C HIS A 44 -2.57 2.64 -5.48
N PRO A 45 -2.72 3.03 -6.76
CA PRO A 45 -3.94 3.70 -7.23
C PRO A 45 -5.23 2.91 -6.96
N VAL A 46 -5.26 1.60 -7.23
CA VAL A 46 -6.46 0.79 -6.94
C VAL A 46 -6.76 0.78 -5.45
N LEU A 47 -5.77 0.67 -4.57
CA LEU A 47 -5.98 0.75 -3.12
C LEU A 47 -6.65 2.07 -2.73
N ALA A 48 -6.16 3.21 -3.22
CA ALA A 48 -6.76 4.51 -2.95
C ALA A 48 -8.17 4.64 -3.54
N ILE A 49 -8.40 4.16 -4.78
CA ILE A 49 -9.71 4.19 -5.44
C ILE A 49 -10.72 3.33 -4.66
N THR A 50 -10.32 2.16 -4.16
CA THR A 50 -11.20 1.29 -3.36
C THR A 50 -11.49 1.86 -1.97
N ALA A 51 -10.50 2.49 -1.31
CA ALA A 51 -10.73 3.23 -0.06
C ALA A 51 -11.73 4.39 -0.29
N ALA A 52 -11.58 5.12 -1.40
CA ALA A 52 -12.50 6.19 -1.77
C ALA A 52 -13.92 5.69 -2.03
N ARG A 53 -14.06 4.57 -2.78
CA ARG A 53 -15.34 3.89 -3.00
C ARG A 53 -16.01 3.55 -1.67
N ASP A 54 -15.26 2.93 -0.76
CA ASP A 54 -15.80 2.45 0.52
C ASP A 54 -16.14 3.63 1.46
N GLN A 55 -15.54 4.79 1.25
CA GLN A 55 -15.85 6.07 1.91
C GLN A 55 -16.92 6.91 1.18
N GLY A 56 -17.54 6.36 0.13
CA GLY A 56 -18.66 7.01 -0.57
C GLY A 56 -18.27 8.12 -1.56
N PHE A 57 -16.99 8.22 -1.94
CA PHE A 57 -16.59 9.14 -3.02
C PHE A 57 -17.04 8.62 -4.39
N LYS A 58 -17.29 9.56 -5.31
CA LYS A 58 -17.52 9.23 -6.72
C LYS A 58 -16.22 8.70 -7.33
N ILE A 59 -16.28 7.50 -7.91
CA ILE A 59 -15.18 6.88 -8.63
C ILE A 59 -15.61 6.45 -10.04
N ASP A 60 -14.65 6.33 -10.95
CA ASP A 60 -14.81 5.65 -12.23
C ASP A 60 -14.82 4.13 -11.98
N LYS A 61 -16.02 3.59 -11.76
CA LYS A 61 -16.25 2.16 -11.54
C LYS A 61 -15.80 1.30 -12.73
N ALA A 62 -15.89 1.82 -13.95
CA ALA A 62 -15.46 1.10 -15.15
C ALA A 62 -13.94 1.00 -15.22
N ASN A 63 -13.21 2.08 -14.90
CA ASN A 63 -11.76 2.01 -14.77
C ASN A 63 -11.34 1.04 -13.67
N LEU A 64 -11.93 1.13 -12.47
CA LEU A 64 -11.62 0.19 -11.39
C LEU A 64 -11.81 -1.26 -11.84
N ARG A 65 -12.92 -1.57 -12.54
CA ARG A 65 -13.16 -2.91 -13.07
C ARG A 65 -12.09 -3.33 -14.07
N ARG A 66 -11.71 -2.47 -15.01
CA ARG A 66 -10.61 -2.75 -15.97
C ARG A 66 -9.29 -3.04 -15.27
N GLN A 67 -8.95 -2.32 -14.20
CA GLN A 67 -7.71 -2.57 -13.45
C GLN A 67 -7.73 -3.94 -12.76
N LEU A 68 -8.87 -4.32 -12.17
CA LEU A 68 -9.04 -5.63 -11.53
C LEU A 68 -8.99 -6.77 -12.55
N ASP A 69 -9.68 -6.62 -13.68
CA ASP A 69 -9.67 -7.60 -14.78
C ASP A 69 -8.26 -7.73 -15.38
N HIS A 70 -7.53 -6.63 -15.53
CA HIS A 70 -6.13 -6.65 -15.98
C HIS A 70 -5.24 -7.43 -14.99
N THR A 71 -5.37 -7.18 -13.68
CA THR A 71 -4.61 -7.90 -12.64
C THR A 71 -4.94 -9.39 -12.66
N ALA A 72 -6.22 -9.77 -12.70
CA ALA A 72 -6.64 -11.16 -12.76
C ALA A 72 -6.11 -11.86 -14.04
N ALA A 73 -6.20 -11.20 -15.19
CA ALA A 73 -5.67 -11.72 -16.45
C ALA A 73 -4.14 -11.86 -16.43
N PHE A 74 -3.42 -10.93 -15.81
CA PHE A 74 -1.97 -11.00 -15.64
C PHE A 74 -1.55 -12.23 -14.83
N LEU A 75 -2.18 -12.46 -13.68
CA LEU A 75 -1.92 -13.65 -12.85
C LEU A 75 -2.36 -14.94 -13.58
N GLY A 76 -3.48 -14.90 -14.30
CA GLY A 76 -3.99 -16.02 -15.08
C GLY A 76 -3.00 -16.48 -16.15
N ARG A 77 -2.38 -15.55 -16.88
CA ARG A 77 -1.29 -15.86 -17.84
C ARG A 77 -0.06 -16.47 -17.17
N GLY A 78 0.19 -16.14 -15.90
CA GLY A 78 1.30 -16.67 -15.10
C GLY A 78 1.01 -17.97 -14.37
N LYS A 79 -0.22 -18.51 -14.42
CA LYS A 79 -0.67 -19.63 -13.58
C LYS A 79 0.27 -20.83 -13.64
N GLU A 80 0.68 -21.27 -14.83
CA GLU A 80 1.59 -22.42 -15.00
C GLU A 80 2.96 -22.17 -14.37
N ASN A 81 3.47 -20.94 -14.43
CA ASN A 81 4.72 -20.58 -13.76
C ASN A 81 4.59 -20.59 -12.24
N TYR A 82 3.44 -20.17 -11.70
CA TYR A 82 3.18 -20.26 -10.26
C TYR A 82 3.11 -21.71 -9.78
N VAL A 83 2.43 -22.58 -10.52
CA VAL A 83 2.39 -24.03 -10.24
C VAL A 83 3.79 -24.64 -10.29
N ALA A 84 4.65 -24.17 -11.20
CA ALA A 84 6.04 -24.61 -11.32
C ALA A 84 7.01 -23.93 -10.33
N GLY A 85 6.53 -23.12 -9.38
CA GLY A 85 7.39 -22.43 -8.39
C GLY A 85 8.24 -21.27 -8.96
N LYS A 86 7.98 -20.82 -10.19
CA LYS A 86 8.78 -19.81 -10.91
C LYS A 86 8.27 -18.37 -10.73
N GLY A 87 6.97 -18.21 -10.52
CA GLY A 87 6.33 -16.90 -10.39
C GLY A 87 6.31 -16.08 -11.70
N GLN A 88 6.22 -14.76 -11.58
CA GLN A 88 6.33 -13.80 -12.69
C GLN A 88 7.43 -12.77 -12.40
N GLY A 89 7.74 -11.90 -13.37
CA GLY A 89 8.67 -10.78 -13.16
C GLY A 89 8.27 -9.95 -11.93
N GLY A 90 9.26 -9.55 -11.13
CA GLY A 90 9.03 -8.90 -9.83
C GLY A 90 8.63 -9.86 -8.68
N ARG A 91 8.62 -11.18 -8.92
CA ARG A 91 8.52 -12.25 -7.91
C ARG A 91 7.45 -11.99 -6.84
N ILE A 92 7.82 -12.09 -5.55
CA ILE A 92 6.92 -11.97 -4.41
C ILE A 92 6.27 -10.58 -4.35
N ASP A 93 7.00 -9.52 -4.65
CA ASP A 93 6.46 -8.15 -4.65
C ASP A 93 5.29 -8.06 -5.63
N THR A 94 5.50 -8.49 -6.87
CA THR A 94 4.46 -8.46 -7.91
C THR A 94 3.28 -9.37 -7.56
N ALA A 95 3.55 -10.61 -7.13
CA ALA A 95 2.50 -11.55 -6.74
C ALA A 95 1.65 -11.02 -5.56
N GLY A 96 2.31 -10.49 -4.53
CA GLY A 96 1.68 -9.96 -3.32
C GLY A 96 0.85 -8.71 -3.58
N TYR A 97 1.40 -7.72 -4.30
CA TYR A 97 0.63 -6.53 -4.66
C TYR A 97 -0.54 -6.84 -5.60
N ALA A 98 -0.40 -7.83 -6.49
CA ALA A 98 -1.50 -8.26 -7.35
C ALA A 98 -2.63 -8.92 -6.53
N LEU A 99 -2.30 -9.81 -5.59
CA LEU A 99 -3.31 -10.37 -4.68
C LEU A 99 -3.94 -9.28 -3.80
N TRP A 100 -3.17 -8.34 -3.27
CA TRP A 100 -3.72 -7.21 -2.51
C TRP A 100 -4.70 -6.37 -3.35
N THR A 101 -4.34 -6.10 -4.61
CA THR A 101 -5.22 -5.40 -5.57
C THR A 101 -6.55 -6.14 -5.77
N LEU A 102 -6.50 -7.46 -5.98
CA LEU A 102 -7.68 -8.31 -6.12
C LEU A 102 -8.51 -8.35 -4.83
N GLN A 103 -7.87 -8.44 -3.66
CA GLN A 103 -8.53 -8.40 -2.36
C GLN A 103 -9.31 -7.09 -2.16
N ALA A 104 -8.70 -5.95 -2.47
CA ALA A 104 -9.34 -4.63 -2.38
C ALA A 104 -10.54 -4.49 -3.35
N GLY A 105 -10.44 -5.18 -4.50
CA GLY A 105 -11.52 -5.36 -5.47
C GLY A 105 -12.62 -6.35 -5.06
N LYS A 106 -12.51 -6.99 -3.89
CA LYS A 106 -13.41 -8.05 -3.40
C LYS A 106 -13.47 -9.28 -4.32
N HIS A 107 -12.38 -9.56 -5.05
CA HIS A 107 -12.21 -10.78 -5.83
C HIS A 107 -12.32 -12.01 -4.92
N LYS A 108 -12.98 -13.06 -5.39
CA LYS A 108 -13.14 -14.31 -4.62
C LYS A 108 -11.96 -15.24 -4.88
N PRO A 109 -11.53 -16.05 -3.90
CA PRO A 109 -10.52 -17.07 -4.15
C PRO A 109 -10.91 -17.98 -5.33
N ASP A 110 -9.94 -18.25 -6.19
CA ASP A 110 -10.06 -19.12 -7.35
C ASP A 110 -8.77 -19.95 -7.56
N ALA A 111 -8.75 -20.76 -8.62
CA ALA A 111 -7.61 -21.62 -8.93
C ALA A 111 -6.32 -20.85 -9.30
N VAL A 112 -6.42 -19.59 -9.74
CA VAL A 112 -5.25 -18.75 -10.01
C VAL A 112 -4.71 -18.21 -8.69
N THR A 113 -5.56 -17.62 -7.85
CA THR A 113 -5.11 -17.09 -6.55
C THR A 113 -4.54 -18.17 -5.64
N ALA A 114 -5.11 -19.38 -5.69
CA ALA A 114 -4.59 -20.55 -4.96
C ALA A 114 -3.18 -20.97 -5.45
N ALA A 115 -2.93 -20.92 -6.76
CA ALA A 115 -1.61 -21.21 -7.32
C ALA A 115 -0.57 -20.15 -6.93
N VAL A 116 -0.98 -18.88 -6.89
CA VAL A 116 -0.11 -17.79 -6.40
C VAL A 116 0.20 -17.95 -4.90
N ALA A 117 -0.78 -18.34 -4.10
CA ALA A 117 -0.59 -18.65 -2.68
C ALA A 117 0.38 -19.85 -2.49
N GLU A 118 0.27 -20.89 -3.33
CA GLU A 118 1.21 -22.02 -3.30
C GLU A 118 2.63 -21.58 -3.64
N TYR A 119 2.81 -20.76 -4.68
CA TYR A 119 4.11 -20.18 -5.02
C TYR A 119 4.73 -19.39 -3.85
N MET A 120 3.92 -18.60 -3.14
CA MET A 120 4.39 -17.88 -1.94
C MET A 120 4.85 -18.84 -0.84
N LEU A 121 4.13 -19.95 -0.61
CA LEU A 121 4.52 -20.95 0.39
C LEU A 121 5.82 -21.69 0.06
N GLN A 122 6.14 -21.83 -1.24
CA GLN A 122 7.34 -22.53 -1.71
C GLN A 122 8.56 -21.60 -1.85
N THR A 123 8.35 -20.28 -1.85
CA THR A 123 9.43 -19.30 -1.99
C THR A 123 10.02 -18.96 -0.62
N ASP A 124 11.36 -18.92 -0.55
CA ASP A 124 12.12 -18.53 0.66
C ASP A 124 11.75 -19.35 1.92
N VAL A 125 11.45 -20.63 1.74
CA VAL A 125 10.99 -21.52 2.83
C VAL A 125 11.96 -21.57 4.01
N ASP A 126 13.26 -21.52 3.74
CA ASP A 126 14.33 -21.66 4.75
C ASP A 126 14.77 -20.33 5.41
N SER A 127 14.30 -19.16 4.94
CA SER A 127 14.79 -17.85 5.41
C SER A 127 13.94 -17.24 6.55
N GLY A 128 12.77 -17.82 6.84
CA GLY A 128 11.79 -17.30 7.80
C GLY A 128 11.10 -16.01 7.36
N HIS A 129 11.34 -15.51 6.15
CA HIS A 129 10.71 -14.32 5.57
C HIS A 129 10.65 -14.45 4.04
N TRP A 130 10.21 -13.41 3.33
CA TRP A 130 10.35 -13.32 1.87
C TRP A 130 11.26 -12.15 1.50
N SER A 131 12.13 -12.38 0.52
CA SER A 131 13.07 -11.36 0.08
C SER A 131 12.51 -10.53 -1.07
N HIS A 132 12.84 -9.23 -1.05
CA HIS A 132 12.54 -8.34 -2.17
C HIS A 132 13.37 -8.72 -3.41
N SER A 133 12.87 -8.35 -4.60
CA SER A 133 13.50 -8.76 -5.87
C SER A 133 14.17 -7.63 -6.67
N SER A 134 14.14 -6.39 -6.17
CA SER A 134 14.67 -5.21 -6.85
C SER A 134 15.23 -4.17 -5.88
N ASP A 135 16.06 -3.24 -6.37
CA ASP A 135 16.50 -2.06 -5.63
C ASP A 135 15.83 -0.81 -6.21
N ARG A 136 14.54 -0.66 -5.91
CA ARG A 136 13.68 0.44 -6.38
C ARG A 136 12.99 1.09 -5.18
N PRO A 137 13.76 1.82 -4.34
CA PRO A 137 13.19 2.41 -3.15
C PRO A 137 12.26 3.59 -3.49
N PRO A 138 11.24 3.83 -2.66
CA PRO A 138 10.92 3.07 -1.44
C PRO A 138 10.10 1.79 -1.69
N THR A 139 9.35 1.69 -2.78
CA THR A 139 8.26 0.72 -2.94
C THR A 139 8.68 -0.74 -3.18
N GLU A 140 9.90 -0.98 -3.67
CA GLU A 140 10.41 -2.31 -4.00
C GLU A 140 11.90 -2.38 -3.61
N ALA A 141 12.20 -2.31 -2.31
CA ALA A 141 13.57 -2.42 -1.77
C ALA A 141 13.63 -2.95 -0.31
N SER A 142 12.54 -3.55 0.18
CA SER A 142 12.37 -3.91 1.59
C SER A 142 11.84 -5.34 1.74
N ASP A 143 12.58 -6.18 2.47
CA ASP A 143 12.16 -7.55 2.81
C ASP A 143 10.92 -7.55 3.71
N PHE A 144 10.74 -6.50 4.52
CA PHE A 144 9.52 -6.33 5.32
C PHE A 144 8.30 -6.11 4.42
N THR A 145 8.47 -5.36 3.33
CA THR A 145 7.42 -5.14 2.33
C THR A 145 7.05 -6.43 1.62
N ALA A 146 8.04 -7.16 1.08
CA ALA A 146 7.84 -8.45 0.41
C ALA A 146 7.14 -9.45 1.35
N THR A 147 7.60 -9.52 2.60
CA THR A 147 7.04 -10.39 3.63
C THR A 147 5.59 -10.03 3.97
N TYR A 148 5.29 -8.73 4.12
CA TYR A 148 3.93 -8.29 4.40
C TYR A 148 2.95 -8.63 3.28
N VAL A 149 3.31 -8.35 2.02
CA VAL A 149 2.41 -8.61 0.89
C VAL A 149 2.20 -10.11 0.66
N ALA A 150 3.22 -10.94 0.97
CA ALA A 150 3.08 -12.39 0.97
C ALA A 150 2.11 -12.86 2.06
N LEU A 151 2.31 -12.48 3.33
CA LEU A 151 1.40 -12.85 4.43
C LEU A 151 -0.03 -12.39 4.16
N ARG A 152 -0.20 -11.16 3.64
CA ARG A 152 -1.52 -10.63 3.28
C ARG A 152 -2.19 -11.45 2.18
N GLY A 153 -1.44 -11.83 1.14
CA GLY A 153 -1.92 -12.69 0.07
C GLY A 153 -2.35 -14.07 0.57
N LEU A 154 -1.51 -14.70 1.40
CA LEU A 154 -1.80 -16.00 2.02
C LEU A 154 -3.05 -15.95 2.91
N ALA A 155 -3.18 -14.92 3.74
CA ALA A 155 -4.36 -14.73 4.61
C ALA A 155 -5.66 -14.53 3.80
N ALA A 156 -5.57 -13.92 2.61
CA ALA A 156 -6.73 -13.62 1.78
C ALA A 156 -7.16 -14.76 0.85
N PHE A 157 -6.19 -15.53 0.33
CA PHE A 157 -6.41 -16.47 -0.78
C PHE A 157 -5.87 -17.88 -0.55
N GLY A 158 -5.25 -18.15 0.60
CA GLY A 158 -4.82 -19.49 0.98
C GLY A 158 -5.99 -20.48 1.04
N THR A 159 -5.77 -21.70 0.57
CA THR A 159 -6.79 -22.76 0.61
C THR A 159 -6.83 -23.47 1.96
N ALA A 160 -7.86 -24.30 2.18
CA ALA A 160 -7.97 -25.10 3.41
C ALA A 160 -6.77 -26.05 3.56
N GLU A 161 -6.29 -26.63 2.47
CA GLU A 161 -5.15 -27.55 2.40
C GLU A 161 -3.81 -26.82 2.67
N GLN A 162 -3.77 -25.52 2.46
CA GLN A 162 -2.58 -24.68 2.71
C GLN A 162 -2.51 -24.15 4.15
N LYS A 163 -3.59 -24.25 4.93
CA LYS A 163 -3.74 -23.57 6.23
C LYS A 163 -2.61 -23.89 7.22
N THR A 164 -2.20 -25.14 7.33
CA THR A 164 -1.11 -25.54 8.25
C THR A 164 0.20 -24.85 7.86
N ARG A 165 0.59 -24.94 6.58
CA ARG A 165 1.81 -24.32 6.06
C ARG A 165 1.78 -22.79 6.17
N ILE A 166 0.62 -22.17 5.99
CA ILE A 166 0.44 -20.72 6.20
C ILE A 166 0.70 -20.35 7.66
N THR A 167 0.18 -21.16 8.60
CA THR A 167 0.38 -20.93 10.04
C THR A 167 1.86 -21.05 10.41
N GLU A 168 2.54 -22.09 9.93
CA GLU A 168 3.99 -22.27 10.13
C GLU A 168 4.80 -21.10 9.56
N ARG A 169 4.46 -20.62 8.36
CA ARG A 169 5.11 -19.44 7.76
C ARG A 169 4.84 -18.17 8.57
N GLN A 170 3.62 -17.99 9.09
CA GLN A 170 3.27 -16.85 9.93
C GLN A 170 4.09 -16.84 11.23
N GLU A 171 4.27 -18.00 11.87
CA GLU A 171 5.10 -18.15 13.07
C GLU A 171 6.57 -17.85 12.79
N ALA A 172 7.12 -18.40 11.71
CA ALA A 172 8.50 -18.14 11.30
C ALA A 172 8.75 -16.65 11.04
N VAL A 173 7.81 -16.00 10.34
CA VAL A 173 7.85 -14.55 10.11
C VAL A 173 7.76 -13.78 11.41
N LEU A 174 6.89 -14.14 12.35
CA LEU A 174 6.81 -13.47 13.64
C LEU A 174 8.17 -13.49 14.36
N GLN A 175 8.84 -14.64 14.40
CA GLN A 175 10.18 -14.74 14.99
C GLN A 175 11.21 -13.86 14.27
N TRP A 176 11.13 -13.76 12.94
CA TRP A 176 11.97 -12.86 12.16
C TRP A 176 11.67 -11.39 12.43
N LEU A 177 10.40 -10.98 12.46
CA LEU A 177 9.99 -9.59 12.70
C LEU A 177 10.48 -9.08 14.05
N LEU A 178 10.46 -9.92 15.10
CA LEU A 178 10.86 -9.53 16.45
C LEU A 178 12.37 -9.29 16.60
N LYS A 179 13.21 -9.97 15.80
CA LYS A 179 14.68 -9.89 15.89
C LYS A 179 15.30 -8.94 14.85
N SER A 180 14.63 -8.72 13.73
CA SER A 180 15.19 -7.99 12.60
C SER A 180 15.21 -6.48 12.82
N LYS A 181 16.31 -5.86 12.40
CA LYS A 181 16.51 -4.41 12.46
C LYS A 181 16.00 -3.75 11.18
N THR A 182 15.33 -2.62 11.34
CA THR A 182 14.86 -1.77 10.23
C THR A 182 15.87 -0.68 9.94
N VAL A 183 16.09 -0.34 8.67
CA VAL A 183 17.04 0.72 8.30
C VAL A 183 16.38 2.04 7.89
N ASP A 184 15.12 2.00 7.46
CA ASP A 184 14.39 3.18 7.00
C ASP A 184 12.91 3.17 7.42
N THR A 185 12.14 4.16 6.97
CA THR A 185 10.71 4.27 7.31
C THR A 185 9.86 3.20 6.64
N GLU A 186 10.22 2.73 5.43
CA GLU A 186 9.48 1.67 4.73
C GLU A 186 9.54 0.38 5.54
N ASP A 187 10.74 -0.01 5.97
CA ASP A 187 10.95 -1.17 6.83
C ASP A 187 10.11 -1.09 8.11
N ARG A 188 10.13 0.06 8.81
CA ARG A 188 9.39 0.25 10.06
C ARG A 188 7.89 0.15 9.84
N VAL A 189 7.38 0.72 8.75
CA VAL A 189 5.96 0.64 8.38
C VAL A 189 5.57 -0.81 8.12
N PHE A 190 6.30 -1.52 7.26
CA PHE A 190 5.93 -2.87 6.87
C PHE A 190 6.23 -3.91 7.94
N GLN A 191 7.20 -3.67 8.84
CA GLN A 191 7.41 -4.47 10.05
C GLN A 191 6.18 -4.40 10.95
N LEU A 192 5.65 -3.21 11.25
CA LEU A 192 4.44 -3.07 12.07
C LEU A 192 3.21 -3.70 11.39
N ARG A 193 3.03 -3.48 10.09
CA ARG A 193 1.93 -4.08 9.33
C ARG A 193 1.99 -5.62 9.34
N ALA A 194 3.20 -6.18 9.18
CA ALA A 194 3.40 -7.63 9.21
C ALA A 194 3.18 -8.21 10.62
N LEU A 195 3.63 -7.51 11.68
CA LEU A 195 3.35 -7.90 13.07
C LEU A 195 1.83 -7.96 13.34
N SER A 196 1.07 -7.02 12.79
CA SER A 196 -0.39 -7.00 12.93
C SER A 196 -1.06 -8.20 12.23
N ILE A 197 -0.67 -8.50 10.98
CA ILE A 197 -1.19 -9.70 10.28
C ILE A 197 -0.74 -11.00 10.96
N ALA A 198 0.49 -11.03 11.49
CA ALA A 198 1.02 -12.17 12.22
C ALA A 198 0.44 -12.33 13.62
N GLN A 199 -0.48 -11.44 14.04
CA GLN A 199 -1.16 -11.46 15.34
C GLN A 199 -0.18 -11.41 16.53
N ALA A 200 0.90 -10.63 16.41
CA ALA A 200 1.77 -10.34 17.54
C ALA A 200 0.98 -9.72 18.70
N GLU A 201 1.44 -9.89 19.94
CA GLU A 201 0.80 -9.28 21.11
C GLU A 201 0.66 -7.76 20.97
N THR A 202 -0.45 -7.19 21.44
CA THR A 202 -0.74 -5.75 21.30
C THR A 202 0.36 -4.88 21.91
N GLN A 203 0.90 -5.26 23.07
CA GLN A 203 1.99 -4.54 23.73
C GLN A 203 3.29 -4.58 22.90
N THR A 204 3.54 -5.70 22.23
CA THR A 204 4.66 -5.84 21.30
C THR A 204 4.47 -4.91 20.11
N GLN A 205 3.31 -4.95 19.44
CA GLN A 205 3.01 -4.05 18.32
C GLN A 205 3.15 -2.57 18.71
N GLN A 206 2.69 -2.19 19.91
CA GLN A 206 2.80 -0.83 20.44
C GLN A 206 4.26 -0.34 20.51
N THR A 207 5.21 -1.24 20.83
CA THR A 207 6.64 -0.89 20.88
C THR A 207 7.18 -0.49 19.49
N PHE A 208 6.72 -1.15 18.42
CA PHE A 208 7.09 -0.80 17.05
C PHE A 208 6.36 0.45 16.57
N ALA A 209 5.07 0.59 16.91
CA ALA A 209 4.30 1.80 16.62
C ALA A 209 4.90 3.05 17.27
N ASN A 210 5.39 2.96 18.50
CA ASN A 210 6.04 4.08 19.19
C ASN A 210 7.29 4.58 18.46
N LYS A 211 8.04 3.72 17.78
CA LYS A 211 9.20 4.14 16.95
C LYS A 211 8.74 5.01 15.77
N LEU A 212 7.65 4.64 15.11
CA LEU A 212 7.05 5.44 14.04
C LEU A 212 6.52 6.77 14.58
N ILE A 213 5.76 6.75 15.69
CA ILE A 213 5.20 7.96 16.30
C ILE A 213 6.32 8.95 16.70
N ALA A 214 7.40 8.44 17.32
CA ALA A 214 8.54 9.26 17.74
C ALA A 214 9.35 9.84 16.57
N ALA A 215 9.27 9.24 15.37
CA ALA A 215 9.96 9.72 14.18
C ALA A 215 9.27 10.91 13.48
N GLN A 216 8.10 11.35 13.97
CA GLN A 216 7.40 12.51 13.41
C GLN A 216 8.26 13.77 13.55
N ARG A 217 8.51 14.46 12.43
CA ARG A 217 9.32 15.68 12.40
C ARG A 217 8.52 16.89 12.87
N LYS A 218 9.22 18.02 13.10
CA LYS A 218 8.61 19.28 13.58
C LYS A 218 7.53 19.82 12.63
N ASP A 219 7.71 19.62 11.33
CA ASP A 219 6.75 19.98 10.27
C ASP A 219 5.49 19.10 10.23
N GLY A 220 5.45 18.04 11.06
CA GLY A 220 4.32 17.10 11.14
C GLY A 220 4.45 15.90 10.21
N GLY A 221 5.42 15.90 9.29
CA GLY A 221 5.64 14.80 8.35
C GLY A 221 6.63 13.75 8.85
N TRP A 222 6.83 12.75 8.00
CA TRP A 222 7.86 11.73 8.09
C TRP A 222 8.70 11.74 6.82
N ALA A 223 9.97 11.37 6.94
CA ALA A 223 10.88 11.21 5.81
C ALA A 223 11.09 9.73 5.50
N GLN A 224 11.41 9.41 4.24
CA GLN A 224 11.78 8.05 3.85
C GLN A 224 13.02 7.55 4.61
N LYS A 225 14.05 8.39 4.75
CA LYS A 225 15.28 8.11 5.50
C LYS A 225 15.55 9.17 6.57
N ASP A 226 16.38 8.83 7.55
CA ASP A 226 16.70 9.71 8.68
C ASP A 226 17.43 10.99 8.23
N ASP A 227 18.19 10.94 7.14
CA ASP A 227 18.93 12.07 6.54
C ASP A 227 18.11 12.90 5.54
N MET A 228 16.84 12.56 5.29
CA MET A 228 15.98 13.23 4.33
C MET A 228 15.00 14.21 4.99
N MET A 229 14.43 15.09 4.17
CA MET A 229 13.27 15.92 4.54
C MET A 229 11.99 15.07 4.56
N SER A 230 10.98 15.54 5.29
CA SER A 230 9.66 14.92 5.24
C SER A 230 9.09 14.91 3.82
N ASP A 231 8.40 13.85 3.45
CA ASP A 231 7.72 13.73 2.17
C ASP A 231 6.35 13.05 2.30
N ALA A 232 5.54 13.15 1.25
CA ALA A 232 4.18 12.63 1.26
C ALA A 232 4.11 11.10 1.19
N TYR A 233 5.13 10.43 0.64
CA TYR A 233 5.17 8.97 0.60
C TYR A 233 5.29 8.43 2.02
N ALA A 234 6.35 8.81 2.74
CA ALA A 234 6.59 8.35 4.10
C ALA A 234 5.49 8.83 5.07
N THR A 235 5.03 10.08 4.94
CA THR A 235 3.93 10.57 5.79
C THR A 235 2.64 9.79 5.55
N GLY A 236 2.27 9.55 4.28
CA GLY A 236 1.06 8.80 3.94
C GLY A 236 1.10 7.35 4.40
N THR A 237 2.23 6.64 4.20
CA THR A 237 2.37 5.24 4.61
C THR A 237 2.35 5.07 6.12
N VAL A 238 3.01 5.96 6.88
CA VAL A 238 3.04 5.94 8.34
C VAL A 238 1.66 6.21 8.92
N LEU A 239 0.97 7.28 8.49
CA LEU A 239 -0.39 7.59 8.97
C LEU A 239 -1.36 6.44 8.67
N THR A 240 -1.33 5.92 7.44
CA THR A 240 -2.19 4.80 7.05
C THR A 240 -1.90 3.56 7.89
N CYS A 241 -0.62 3.25 8.13
CA CYS A 241 -0.20 2.10 8.94
C CYS A 241 -0.72 2.22 10.37
N LEU A 242 -0.46 3.36 11.03
CA LEU A 242 -0.82 3.57 12.43
C LEU A 242 -2.34 3.63 12.64
N ALA A 243 -3.10 4.17 11.68
CA ALA A 243 -4.56 4.14 11.73
C ALA A 243 -5.10 2.71 11.58
N GLN A 244 -4.64 1.98 10.56
CA GLN A 244 -5.15 0.63 10.26
C GLN A 244 -4.77 -0.41 11.30
N THR A 245 -3.66 -0.20 12.01
CA THR A 245 -3.22 -1.05 13.14
C THR A 245 -3.79 -0.58 14.49
N GLY A 246 -4.52 0.53 14.52
CA GLY A 246 -5.17 1.05 15.74
C GLY A 246 -4.23 1.73 16.73
N HIS A 247 -2.98 2.00 16.35
CA HIS A 247 -1.98 2.61 17.22
C HIS A 247 -1.94 4.15 17.17
N LEU A 248 -2.65 4.75 16.20
CA LEU A 248 -2.85 6.20 16.16
C LEU A 248 -4.24 6.52 15.61
N VAL A 249 -5.12 7.04 16.46
CA VAL A 249 -6.46 7.45 16.05
C VAL A 249 -6.40 8.75 15.23
N PRO A 250 -7.24 8.92 14.19
CA PRO A 250 -7.18 10.11 13.34
C PRO A 250 -7.37 11.44 14.06
N ALA A 251 -8.16 11.49 15.13
CA ALA A 251 -8.34 12.69 15.95
C ALA A 251 -7.13 13.06 16.82
N SER A 252 -6.12 12.18 16.94
CA SER A 252 -4.96 12.44 17.79
C SER A 252 -4.08 13.58 17.24
N PRO A 253 -3.41 14.35 18.12
CA PRO A 253 -2.55 15.46 17.68
C PRO A 253 -1.45 15.05 16.70
N GLY A 254 -0.87 13.85 16.88
CA GLY A 254 0.15 13.32 15.97
C GLY A 254 -0.41 13.08 14.57
N TYR A 255 -1.60 12.49 14.47
CA TYR A 255 -2.24 12.24 13.18
C TYR A 255 -2.64 13.55 12.48
N GLN A 256 -3.26 14.47 13.22
CA GLN A 256 -3.69 15.78 12.71
C GLN A 256 -2.53 16.60 12.17
N ARG A 257 -1.36 16.58 12.83
CA ARG A 257 -0.14 17.23 12.31
C ARG A 257 0.33 16.62 10.99
N GLY A 258 0.23 15.30 10.84
CA GLY A 258 0.52 14.62 9.57
C GLY A 258 -0.47 14.98 8.47
N LEU A 259 -1.76 15.08 8.78
CA LEU A 259 -2.77 15.56 7.82
C LEU A 259 -2.50 17.00 7.38
N GLN A 260 -2.13 17.88 8.31
CA GLN A 260 -1.74 19.25 7.98
C GLN A 260 -0.54 19.28 7.05
N PHE A 261 0.50 18.49 7.31
CA PHE A 261 1.65 18.34 6.42
C PHE A 261 1.22 17.92 5.00
N LEU A 262 0.40 16.88 4.88
CA LEU A 262 -0.10 16.41 3.58
C LEU A 262 -0.89 17.51 2.86
N LEU A 263 -1.83 18.16 3.53
CA LEU A 263 -2.66 19.20 2.93
C LEU A 263 -1.92 20.50 2.59
N GLN A 264 -0.80 20.79 3.26
CA GLN A 264 0.05 21.92 2.94
C GLN A 264 1.03 21.60 1.78
N SER A 265 1.42 20.33 1.64
CA SER A 265 2.36 19.88 0.60
C SER A 265 1.68 19.43 -0.70
N GLN A 266 0.34 19.35 -0.73
CA GLN A 266 -0.41 19.02 -1.94
C GLN A 266 -0.20 20.09 -3.03
N LYS A 267 0.11 19.68 -4.25
CA LYS A 267 0.19 20.56 -5.42
C LYS A 267 -1.21 21.03 -5.85
N PRO A 268 -1.33 22.14 -6.59
CA PRO A 268 -2.63 22.65 -7.06
C PRO A 268 -3.48 21.64 -7.86
N ASP A 269 -2.81 20.75 -8.60
CA ASP A 269 -3.42 19.69 -9.40
C ASP A 269 -3.91 18.47 -8.58
N GLY A 270 -3.64 18.44 -7.28
CA GLY A 270 -4.01 17.35 -6.38
C GLY A 270 -2.91 16.30 -6.13
N SER A 271 -1.77 16.40 -6.80
CA SER A 271 -0.66 15.46 -6.65
C SER A 271 0.24 15.80 -5.45
N TRP A 272 1.04 14.82 -5.03
CA TRP A 272 2.24 15.03 -4.23
C TRP A 272 3.47 14.62 -5.03
N LEU A 273 4.38 15.55 -5.25
CA LEU A 273 5.67 15.28 -5.90
C LEU A 273 6.61 14.61 -4.89
N VAL A 274 7.15 13.46 -5.28
CA VAL A 274 8.29 12.81 -4.62
C VAL A 274 9.34 12.54 -5.69
N GLU A 275 10.60 12.88 -5.43
CA GLU A 275 11.68 12.61 -6.36
C GLU A 275 12.12 11.14 -6.28
N SER A 276 12.29 10.52 -7.44
CA SER A 276 12.73 9.13 -7.52
C SER A 276 14.17 8.99 -7.07
N ARG A 277 14.42 8.01 -6.19
CA ARG A 277 15.76 7.54 -5.82
C ARG A 277 16.17 6.27 -6.56
N SER A 278 15.28 5.73 -7.38
CA SER A 278 15.48 4.48 -8.11
C SER A 278 16.29 4.72 -9.38
N LYS A 279 17.25 3.84 -9.68
CA LYS A 279 17.99 3.87 -10.94
C LYS A 279 17.13 3.29 -12.07
N PRO A 280 16.86 4.04 -13.16
CA PRO A 280 15.99 3.56 -14.22
C PRO A 280 16.67 2.44 -15.02
N PHE A 281 15.94 1.34 -15.26
CA PHE A 281 16.37 0.28 -16.19
C PHE A 281 15.29 -0.12 -17.20
N GLN A 282 14.04 0.28 -16.97
CA GLN A 282 12.95 0.09 -17.92
C GLN A 282 12.81 1.33 -18.80
N LYS A 283 12.38 1.12 -20.05
CA LYS A 283 12.05 2.24 -20.95
C LYS A 283 10.93 3.07 -20.33
N TYR A 284 11.18 4.36 -20.20
CA TYR A 284 10.21 5.34 -19.74
C TYR A 284 8.94 5.36 -20.59
N PHE A 285 7.82 5.71 -19.97
CA PHE A 285 6.54 5.94 -20.62
C PHE A 285 5.67 6.84 -19.74
N GLU A 286 4.73 7.54 -20.38
CA GLU A 286 3.76 8.38 -19.70
C GLU A 286 2.51 7.60 -19.31
N THR A 287 2.13 7.67 -18.04
CA THR A 287 0.84 7.17 -17.51
C THR A 287 -0.26 8.23 -17.56
N GLY A 288 0.10 9.50 -17.82
CA GLY A 288 -0.79 10.65 -17.67
C GLY A 288 -0.80 11.26 -16.26
N PHE A 289 0.00 10.73 -15.33
CA PHE A 289 0.32 11.39 -14.06
C PHE A 289 1.42 12.45 -14.28
N PRO A 290 1.38 13.61 -13.58
CA PRO A 290 2.41 14.64 -13.72
C PRO A 290 3.80 14.19 -13.22
N HIS A 291 4.78 15.08 -13.33
CA HIS A 291 6.14 14.94 -12.78
C HIS A 291 7.13 14.08 -13.57
N GLY A 292 6.83 13.74 -14.82
CA GLY A 292 7.79 13.13 -15.74
C GLY A 292 8.37 11.83 -15.18
N VAL A 293 9.71 11.73 -15.07
CA VAL A 293 10.40 10.54 -14.51
C VAL A 293 10.02 10.24 -13.05
N ASN A 294 9.54 11.24 -12.31
CA ASN A 294 9.12 11.09 -10.92
C ASN A 294 7.66 10.62 -10.79
N GLN A 295 6.94 10.46 -11.91
CA GLN A 295 5.51 10.14 -11.89
C GLN A 295 5.19 8.85 -11.14
N PHE A 296 6.06 7.83 -11.21
CA PHE A 296 5.82 6.51 -10.63
C PHE A 296 5.81 6.53 -9.09
N VAL A 297 6.85 7.10 -8.48
CA VAL A 297 6.91 7.26 -7.02
C VAL A 297 5.91 8.33 -6.55
N SER A 298 5.68 9.38 -7.32
CA SER A 298 4.69 10.42 -6.99
C SER A 298 3.25 9.89 -7.05
N THR A 299 2.96 8.94 -7.95
CA THR A 299 1.68 8.22 -8.00
C THR A 299 1.48 7.42 -6.72
N SER A 300 2.52 6.69 -6.27
CA SER A 300 2.48 5.93 -5.02
C SER A 300 2.33 6.84 -3.79
N ALA A 301 3.08 7.95 -3.74
CA ALA A 301 2.98 8.95 -2.68
C ALA A 301 1.58 9.57 -2.61
N THR A 302 1.02 9.92 -3.77
CA THR A 302 -0.32 10.48 -3.89
C THR A 302 -1.38 9.47 -3.45
N ALA A 303 -1.23 8.18 -3.80
CA ALA A 303 -2.12 7.13 -3.34
C ALA A 303 -2.10 6.99 -1.81
N TRP A 304 -0.92 6.89 -1.20
CA TRP A 304 -0.79 6.78 0.26
C TRP A 304 -1.29 8.01 1.01
N ALA A 305 -0.98 9.21 0.53
CA ALA A 305 -1.51 10.45 1.09
C ALA A 305 -3.04 10.50 1.00
N THR A 306 -3.61 10.06 -0.13
CA THR A 306 -5.07 9.99 -0.33
C THR A 306 -5.73 9.01 0.63
N ILE A 307 -5.13 7.83 0.85
CA ILE A 307 -5.64 6.84 1.81
C ILE A 307 -5.59 7.42 3.23
N ALA A 308 -4.49 8.03 3.65
CA ALA A 308 -4.39 8.66 4.97
C ALA A 308 -5.45 9.75 5.18
N LEU A 309 -5.73 10.57 4.16
CA LEU A 309 -6.82 11.55 4.19
C LEU A 309 -8.19 10.88 4.35
N ILE A 310 -8.46 9.81 3.60
CA ILE A 310 -9.71 9.06 3.66
C ILE A 310 -9.94 8.42 5.04
N GLU A 311 -8.90 7.81 5.63
CA GLU A 311 -8.96 7.15 6.95
C GLU A 311 -9.29 8.13 8.08
N SER A 312 -9.10 9.43 7.87
CA SER A 312 -9.47 10.48 8.83
C SER A 312 -10.94 10.89 8.81
N LEU A 313 -11.67 10.52 7.75
CA LEU A 313 -13.07 10.88 7.61
C LEU A 313 -13.97 9.90 8.41
N ALA A 314 -15.00 10.44 9.05
CA ALA A 314 -16.05 9.62 9.67
C ALA A 314 -16.67 8.69 8.61
N LYS A 315 -16.83 7.39 8.93
CA LYS A 315 -17.41 6.41 8.01
C LYS A 315 -18.81 6.85 7.55
N PRO A 316 -19.19 6.65 6.28
CA PRO A 316 -20.53 6.99 5.81
C PRO A 316 -21.59 6.20 6.59
N ASP A 317 -22.71 6.84 6.96
CA ASP A 317 -23.86 6.11 7.52
C ASP A 317 -24.41 5.17 6.43
N PRO A 318 -24.42 3.83 6.66
CA PRO A 318 -24.93 2.87 5.67
C PRO A 318 -26.36 3.20 5.20
N ARG A 319 -27.16 3.86 6.06
CA ARG A 319 -28.56 4.22 5.80
C ARG A 319 -28.75 5.44 4.91
N GLN A 320 -27.71 6.23 4.65
CA GLN A 320 -27.78 7.42 3.79
C GLN A 320 -27.28 7.17 2.35
N SER A 321 -26.79 5.96 2.05
CA SER A 321 -26.21 5.61 0.74
C SER A 321 -27.20 5.02 -0.28
N SER A 322 -28.49 4.97 0.04
CA SER A 322 -29.54 4.40 -0.82
C SER A 322 -30.07 5.33 -1.92
N ASP A 323 -29.69 6.61 -1.93
CA ASP A 323 -30.36 7.62 -2.77
C ASP A 323 -29.53 7.99 -4.01
N ALA A 324 -29.05 6.97 -4.72
CA ALA A 324 -28.56 7.10 -6.08
C ALA A 324 -28.84 5.82 -6.87
N LYS A 325 -30.11 5.65 -7.25
CA LYS A 325 -30.52 4.81 -8.38
C LYS A 325 -30.19 5.51 -9.70
#